data_AF-A0AAE6JCD3-F1
#
_entry.id   AF-A0AAE6JCD3-F1
#
_cell.length_a   1.000
_cell.length_b   1.000
_cell.length_c   1.000
_cell.angle_alpha   90.00
_cell.angle_beta   90.00
_cell.angle_gamma   90.00
#
_symmetry.space_group_name_H-M   'P 1'
#
loop_
_entity.id
_entity.type
_entity.pdbx_description
1 polymer ?
#
loop_
_entity_poly.entity_id
_entity_poly.type
_entity_poly.pdbx_seq_one_letter_code
_entity_poly.pdbx_strand_id
1 'polypeptide(L)'
;MELDLKINLPEDFTMLCEIFAVKPQFIIQLIIDQISFPRFYAHSFDKGKWATLIFLDYLDNEHHLDEKEMEFNEHYLEKFSDAVEAIKENSPAVVEEAAREVIREWHKAISKERAKYLLDNLPKEE
;
A
#
# COMPACT_ATOMS: atom_id res chain seq x y z
N MET A 1 -17.41 4.97 -5.98
CA MET A 1 -17.18 4.42 -7.33
C MET A 1 -16.94 2.93 -7.11
N GLU A 2 -17.89 2.07 -7.48
CA GLU A 2 -17.66 0.62 -7.46
C GLU A 2 -16.73 0.30 -8.63
N LEU A 3 -15.56 -0.24 -8.33
CA LEU A 3 -14.64 -0.76 -9.33
C LEU A 3 -15.05 -2.20 -9.61
N ASP A 4 -15.42 -2.51 -10.86
CA ASP A 4 -15.66 -3.88 -11.29
C ASP A 4 -14.30 -4.59 -11.48
N LEU A 5 -13.75 -5.09 -10.37
CA LEU A 5 -12.46 -5.76 -10.35
C LEU A 5 -12.62 -7.22 -10.75
N LYS A 6 -12.21 -7.56 -11.97
CA LYS A 6 -12.18 -8.95 -12.44
C LYS A 6 -10.92 -9.65 -11.93
N ILE A 7 -11.08 -10.48 -10.89
CA ILE A 7 -10.01 -11.34 -10.37
C ILE A 7 -10.13 -12.73 -10.98
N ASN A 8 -9.08 -13.18 -11.68
CA ASN A 8 -8.98 -14.57 -12.13
C ASN A 8 -8.43 -15.42 -10.99
N LEU A 9 -9.19 -16.43 -10.55
CA LEU A 9 -8.77 -17.33 -9.48
C LEU A 9 -7.98 -18.50 -10.07
N PRO A 10 -6.76 -18.79 -9.57
CA PRO A 10 -6.01 -19.97 -9.98
C PRO A 10 -6.76 -21.27 -9.66
N GLU A 11 -6.52 -22.32 -10.45
CA GLU A 11 -7.14 -23.64 -10.27
C GLU A 11 -6.88 -24.19 -8.86
N ASP A 12 -5.61 -24.24 -8.43
CA ASP A 12 -5.23 -24.73 -7.11
C ASP A 12 -5.90 -23.97 -5.96
N PHE A 13 -5.99 -22.65 -6.07
CA PHE A 13 -6.65 -21.82 -5.05
C PHE A 13 -8.16 -22.09 -4.99
N THR A 14 -8.79 -22.28 -6.16
CA THR A 14 -10.21 -22.61 -6.26
C THR A 14 -10.49 -23.99 -5.66
N MET A 15 -9.67 -24.99 -5.98
CA MET A 15 -9.77 -26.34 -5.40
C MET A 15 -9.65 -26.31 -3.87
N LEU A 16 -8.69 -25.56 -3.31
CA LEU A 16 -8.55 -25.41 -1.87
C LEU A 16 -9.80 -24.76 -1.24
N CYS A 17 -10.34 -23.71 -1.87
CA CYS A 17 -11.57 -23.07 -1.41
C CYS A 17 -12.75 -24.06 -1.39
N GLU A 18 -12.90 -24.90 -2.42
CA GLU A 18 -13.94 -25.93 -2.49
C GLU A 18 -13.77 -27.02 -1.43
N ILE A 19 -12.55 -27.55 -1.26
CA ILE A 19 -12.24 -28.60 -0.26
C ILE A 19 -12.62 -28.13 1.15
N PHE A 20 -12.30 -26.89 1.49
CA PHE A 20 -12.55 -26.34 2.83
C PHE A 20 -13.88 -25.57 2.92
N ALA A 21 -14.71 -25.57 1.88
CA ALA A 21 -15.97 -24.82 1.79
C ALA A 21 -15.83 -23.33 2.17
N VAL A 22 -14.74 -22.69 1.75
CA VAL A 22 -14.44 -21.27 2.00
C VAL A 22 -14.72 -20.47 0.74
N LYS A 23 -15.34 -19.29 0.90
CA LYS A 23 -15.52 -18.36 -0.23
C LYS A 23 -14.20 -17.62 -0.52
N PRO A 24 -13.70 -17.62 -1.76
CA PRO A 24 -12.45 -16.93 -2.14
C PRO A 24 -12.38 -15.47 -1.68
N GLN A 25 -13.52 -14.76 -1.73
CA GLN A 25 -13.61 -13.34 -1.37
C GLN A 25 -13.20 -13.09 0.09
N PHE A 26 -13.48 -14.01 1.01
CA PHE A 26 -13.09 -13.84 2.42
C PHE A 26 -11.58 -13.93 2.61
N ILE A 27 -10.92 -14.86 1.90
CA ILE A 27 -9.46 -15.00 1.98
C ILE A 27 -8.78 -13.80 1.32
N ILE A 28 -9.26 -13.38 0.15
CA ILE A 28 -8.71 -12.21 -0.56
C ILE A 28 -8.86 -10.95 0.30
N GLN A 29 -10.05 -10.71 0.88
CA GLN A 29 -10.25 -9.56 1.76
C GLN A 29 -9.35 -9.63 3.00
N LEU A 30 -9.19 -10.82 3.61
CA LEU A 30 -8.29 -11.01 4.74
C LEU A 30 -6.84 -10.62 4.40
N ILE A 31 -6.38 -10.89 3.17
CA ILE A 31 -5.03 -10.49 2.72
C ILE A 31 -4.96 -8.97 2.58
N ILE A 32 -5.94 -8.37 1.89
CA ILE A 32 -6.00 -6.93 1.65
C ILE A 32 -6.01 -6.15 2.97
N ASP A 33 -6.80 -6.60 3.95
CA ASP A 33 -6.92 -5.96 5.26
C ASP A 33 -5.60 -5.94 6.07
N GLN A 34 -4.61 -6.77 5.68
CA GLN A 34 -3.30 -6.86 6.33
C GLN A 34 -2.22 -6.03 5.64
N ILE A 35 -2.51 -5.40 4.49
CA ILE A 35 -1.56 -4.54 3.79
C ILE A 35 -1.47 -3.20 4.53
N SER A 36 -0.33 -2.94 5.19
CA SER A 36 -0.11 -1.72 5.96
C SER A 36 1.37 -1.50 6.27
N PHE A 37 2.00 -0.51 5.61
CA PHE A 37 3.37 -0.08 5.93
C PHE A 37 3.53 0.33 7.40
N PRO A 38 2.66 1.17 8.00
CA PRO A 38 2.80 1.57 9.39
C PRO A 38 2.91 0.38 10.34
N ARG A 39 1.95 -0.55 10.23
CA ARG A 39 1.96 -1.79 11.03
C ARG A 39 3.18 -2.67 10.75
N PHE A 40 3.57 -2.82 9.48
CA PHE A 40 4.69 -3.68 9.09
C PHE A 40 6.02 -3.25 9.74
N TYR A 41 6.31 -1.94 9.73
CA TYR A 41 7.53 -1.38 10.30
C TYR A 41 7.46 -1.18 11.81
N ALA A 42 6.28 -0.92 12.39
CA ALA A 42 6.14 -0.75 13.83
C ALA A 42 6.18 -2.07 14.63
N HIS A 43 5.70 -3.17 14.04
CA HIS A 43 5.58 -4.46 14.74
C HIS A 43 6.52 -5.50 14.15
N SER A 44 7.83 -5.36 14.33
CA SER A 44 8.88 -6.20 13.72
C SER A 44 8.65 -7.71 13.83
N PHE A 45 7.95 -8.19 14.86
CA PHE A 45 7.73 -9.62 15.15
C PHE A 45 6.28 -10.11 14.97
N ASP A 46 5.36 -9.28 14.47
CA ASP A 46 3.96 -9.67 14.29
C ASP A 46 3.78 -10.74 13.21
N LYS A 47 2.84 -11.66 13.45
CA LYS A 47 2.33 -12.59 12.42
C LYS A 47 1.46 -11.81 11.44
N GLY A 48 1.50 -12.16 10.14
CA GLY A 48 0.61 -11.55 9.13
C GLY A 48 1.27 -10.51 8.20
N LYS A 49 2.59 -10.33 8.30
CA LYS A 49 3.34 -9.37 7.46
C LYS A 49 3.42 -9.70 5.97
N TRP A 50 3.17 -10.94 5.62
CA TRP A 50 3.35 -11.48 4.27
C TRP A 50 2.54 -10.71 3.23
N ALA A 51 1.34 -10.24 3.56
CA ALA A 51 0.54 -9.42 2.65
C ALA A 51 1.25 -8.10 2.28
N THR A 52 1.83 -7.43 3.28
CA THR A 52 2.61 -6.19 3.03
C THR A 52 3.91 -6.49 2.30
N LEU A 53 4.57 -7.61 2.59
CA LEU A 53 5.78 -8.03 1.87
C LEU A 53 5.52 -8.31 0.39
N ILE A 54 4.42 -9.02 0.06
CA ILE A 54 4.02 -9.25 -1.32
C ILE A 54 3.77 -7.93 -2.04
N PHE A 55 3.13 -6.97 -1.35
CA PHE A 55 2.89 -5.65 -1.93
C PHE A 55 4.19 -4.87 -2.18
N LEU A 56 5.15 -4.91 -1.25
CA LEU A 56 6.48 -4.30 -1.44
C LEU A 56 7.23 -4.95 -2.60
N ASP A 57 7.24 -6.28 -2.68
CA ASP A 57 7.88 -7.03 -3.77
C ASP A 57 7.27 -6.69 -5.14
N TYR A 58 5.95 -6.52 -5.20
CA TYR A 58 5.27 -6.02 -6.39
C TYR A 58 5.73 -4.60 -6.77
N LEU A 59 5.88 -3.70 -5.79
CA LEU A 59 6.37 -2.35 -6.06
C LEU A 59 7.80 -2.36 -6.61
N ASP A 60 8.68 -3.21 -6.07
CA ASP A 60 10.08 -3.26 -6.45
C ASP A 60 10.30 -3.92 -7.82
N ASN A 61 9.52 -4.95 -8.17
CA ASN A 61 9.78 -5.78 -9.35
C ASN A 61 8.81 -5.55 -10.52
N GLU A 62 7.55 -5.23 -10.23
CA GLU A 62 6.47 -5.22 -11.23
C GLU A 62 5.94 -3.80 -11.49
N HIS A 63 6.10 -2.88 -10.53
CA HIS A 63 5.65 -1.50 -10.67
C HIS A 63 6.80 -0.55 -11.02
N HIS A 64 6.93 -0.25 -12.30
CA HIS A 64 7.89 0.77 -12.75
C HIS A 64 7.28 2.16 -12.62
N LEU A 65 7.63 2.86 -11.54
CA LEU A 65 7.40 4.29 -11.42
C LEU A 65 8.25 5.05 -12.44
N ASP A 66 7.71 6.10 -13.04
CA ASP A 66 8.53 7.01 -13.84
C ASP A 66 9.46 7.85 -12.92
N GLU A 67 10.48 8.48 -13.50
CA GLU A 67 11.49 9.24 -12.74
C GLU A 67 10.87 10.34 -11.86
N LYS A 68 9.80 10.99 -12.33
CA LYS A 68 9.16 12.09 -11.60
C LYS A 68 8.32 11.57 -10.44
N GLU A 69 7.57 10.49 -10.65
CA GLU A 69 6.86 9.81 -9.58
C GLU A 69 7.86 9.27 -8.56
N MET A 70 8.99 8.73 -8.97
CA MET A 70 10.03 8.23 -8.07
C MET A 70 10.61 9.35 -7.19
N GLU A 71 11.03 10.49 -7.77
CA GLU A 71 11.56 11.64 -7.03
C GLU A 71 10.54 12.18 -6.01
N PHE A 72 9.26 12.26 -6.42
CA PHE A 72 8.19 12.67 -5.51
C PHE A 72 8.00 11.70 -4.34
N ASN A 73 8.01 10.40 -4.62
CA ASN A 73 7.78 9.35 -3.63
C ASN A 73 8.99 9.18 -2.68
N GLU A 74 10.22 9.37 -3.16
CA GLU A 74 11.46 9.27 -2.37
C GLU A 74 11.43 10.18 -1.14
N HIS A 75 11.02 11.45 -1.31
CA HIS A 75 10.86 12.39 -0.21
C HIS A 75 9.98 11.85 0.93
N TYR A 76 8.86 11.20 0.58
CA TYR A 76 7.94 10.67 1.58
C TYR A 76 8.40 9.34 2.17
N LEU A 77 9.16 8.54 1.40
CA LEU A 77 9.82 7.33 1.92
C LEU A 77 10.88 7.69 2.96
N GLU A 78 11.72 8.69 2.70
CA GLU A 78 12.70 9.20 3.66
C GLU A 78 12.00 9.71 4.92
N LYS A 79 10.98 10.57 4.76
CA LYS A 79 10.19 11.09 5.88
C LYS A 79 9.52 9.98 6.70
N PHE A 80 9.05 8.93 6.03
CA PHE A 80 8.47 7.77 6.69
C PHE A 80 9.52 7.01 7.50
N SER A 81 10.69 6.75 6.91
CA SER A 81 11.81 6.09 7.56
C SER A 81 12.27 6.88 8.80
N ASP A 82 12.46 8.19 8.66
CA ASP A 82 12.84 9.08 9.77
C ASP A 82 11.81 9.06 10.90
N ALA A 83 10.52 9.10 10.54
CA ALA A 83 9.44 9.05 11.52
C ALA A 83 9.40 7.72 12.27
N VAL A 84 9.73 6.60 11.64
CA VAL A 84 9.80 5.30 12.30
C VAL A 84 11.05 5.22 13.19
N GLU A 85 12.21 5.59 12.67
CA GLU A 85 13.50 5.48 13.37
C GLU A 85 13.61 6.40 14.59
N ALA A 86 13.07 7.63 14.51
CA ALA A 86 13.13 8.61 15.59
C ALA A 86 12.43 8.14 16.88
N ILE A 87 11.48 7.21 16.77
CA ILE A 87 10.65 6.74 17.88
C ILE A 87 10.62 5.22 17.99
N LYS A 88 11.54 4.50 17.34
CA LYS A 88 11.54 3.02 17.31
C LYS A 88 11.62 2.35 18.68
N GLU A 89 12.17 3.06 19.68
CA GLU A 89 12.26 2.59 21.07
C GLU A 89 10.94 2.77 21.85
N ASN A 90 9.95 3.46 21.27
CA ASN A 90 8.62 3.58 21.85
C ASN A 90 7.80 2.31 21.62
N SER A 91 6.58 2.28 22.17
CA SER A 91 5.68 1.16 21.92
C SER A 91 5.31 1.06 20.43
N PRO A 92 5.10 -0.15 19.90
CA PRO A 92 4.70 -0.35 18.51
C PRO A 92 3.46 0.47 18.10
N ALA A 93 2.49 0.66 18.99
CA ALA A 93 1.31 1.47 18.72
C ALA A 93 1.64 2.95 18.46
N VAL A 94 2.64 3.51 19.16
CA VAL A 94 3.09 4.89 18.95
C VAL A 94 3.83 5.03 17.63
N VAL A 95 4.71 4.06 17.32
CA VAL A 95 5.42 4.02 16.03
C VAL A 95 4.44 3.91 14.87
N GLU A 96 3.44 3.03 15.00
CA GLU A 96 2.42 2.83 13.98
C GLU A 96 1.61 4.10 13.69
N GLU A 97 1.17 4.83 14.72
CA GLU A 97 0.38 6.05 14.49
C GLU A 97 1.21 7.16 13.85
N ALA A 98 2.47 7.34 14.25
CA ALA A 98 3.35 8.33 13.62
C ALA A 98 3.60 8.00 12.14
N ALA A 99 3.89 6.73 11.84
CA ALA A 99 4.04 6.26 10.47
C ALA A 99 2.75 6.44 9.65
N ARG A 100 1.59 6.22 10.27
CA ARG A 100 0.26 6.41 9.65
C ARG A 100 -0.01 7.87 9.31
N GLU A 101 0.43 8.82 10.14
CA GLU A 101 0.35 10.26 9.83
C GLU A 101 1.16 10.62 8.57
N VAL A 102 2.38 10.09 8.43
CA VAL A 102 3.19 10.31 7.22
C VAL A 102 2.50 9.74 5.98
N ILE A 103 1.94 8.53 6.06
CA ILE A 103 1.18 7.93 4.95
C ILE A 103 -0.06 8.78 4.60
N ARG A 104 -0.79 9.32 5.58
CA ARG A 104 -1.94 10.21 5.34
C ARG A 104 -1.50 11.49 4.61
N GLU A 105 -0.37 12.05 4.99
CA GLU A 105 0.20 13.23 4.33
C GLU A 105 0.62 12.93 2.89
N TRP A 106 1.37 11.85 2.69
CA TRP A 106 1.82 11.40 1.37
C TRP A 106 0.63 11.16 0.44
N HIS A 107 -0.40 10.44 0.91
CA HIS A 107 -1.62 10.18 0.13
C HIS A 107 -2.32 11.49 -0.31
N LYS A 108 -2.39 12.49 0.58
CA LYS A 108 -2.96 13.81 0.24
C LYS A 108 -2.12 14.52 -0.81
N ALA A 109 -0.79 14.45 -0.69
CA ALA A 109 0.12 15.13 -1.60
C ALA A 109 0.07 14.52 -3.01
N ILE A 110 0.13 13.18 -3.12
CA ILE A 110 0.09 12.50 -4.42
C ILE A 110 -1.27 12.71 -5.11
N SER A 111 -2.36 12.77 -4.35
CA SER A 111 -3.69 13.07 -4.89
C SER A 111 -3.75 14.47 -5.51
N LYS A 112 -3.11 15.47 -4.89
CA LYS A 112 -3.02 16.82 -5.44
C LYS A 112 -2.15 16.89 -6.68
N GLU A 113 -0.99 16.23 -6.66
CA GLU A 113 -0.08 16.21 -7.79
C GLU A 113 -0.74 15.57 -9.01
N ARG A 114 -1.37 14.40 -8.83
CA ARG A 114 -2.13 13.72 -9.89
C ARG A 114 -3.29 14.56 -10.41
N ALA A 115 -4.02 15.26 -9.53
CA ALA A 115 -5.09 16.16 -9.95
C ALA A 115 -4.56 17.35 -10.78
N LYS A 116 -3.39 17.90 -10.42
CA LYS A 116 -2.74 18.97 -11.18
C LYS A 116 -2.33 18.50 -12.59
N TYR A 117 -1.71 17.32 -12.70
CA TYR A 117 -1.38 16.74 -14.00
C TYR A 117 -2.61 16.52 -14.88
N LEU A 118 -3.74 16.10 -14.31
CA LEU A 118 -4.99 15.94 -15.06
C LEU A 118 -5.51 17.29 -15.58
N LEU A 119 -5.45 18.34 -14.77
CA LEU A 119 -5.92 19.68 -15.15
C LEU A 119 -4.99 20.38 -16.15
N ASP A 120 -3.68 20.24 -15.99
CA ASP A 120 -2.67 20.87 -16.86
C ASP A 120 -2.63 20.22 -18.27
N ASN A 121 -3.09 18.97 -18.39
CA ASN A 121 -3.19 18.24 -19.66
C ASN A 121 -4.58 18.32 -20.32
N LEU A 122 -5.50 19.13 -19.80
CA LEU A 122 -6.75 19.42 -20.50
C LEU A 122 -6.46 20.33 -21.71
N PRO A 123 -7.03 20.05 -22.90
CA PRO A 123 -6.90 20.93 -24.04
C PRO A 123 -7.45 22.31 -23.64
N LYS A 124 -6.61 23.34 -23.77
CA LYS A 124 -7.06 24.71 -23.59
C LYS A 124 -8.08 24.99 -24.69
N GLU A 125 -9.30 25.36 -24.30
CA GLU A 125 -10.30 25.85 -25.24
C GLU A 125 -9.72 27.10 -25.92
N GLU A 126 -9.40 26.99 -27.21
CA GLU A 126 -9.08 28.12 -28.10
C GLU A 126 -10.35 28.84 -28.56
#